data_AF-A0A2V9Q7A9-F1
#
_entry.id   AF-A0A2V9Q7A9-F1
#
_cell.length_a   1.000
_cell.length_b   1.000
_cell.length_c   1.000
_cell.angle_alpha   90.00
_cell.angle_beta   90.00
_cell.angle_gamma   90.00
#
_symmetry.space_group_name_H-M   'P 1'
#
loop_
_entity.id
_entity.type
_entity.pdbx_description
1 polymer ?
#
loop_
_entity_poly.entity_id
_entity_poly.type
_entity_poly.pdbx_seq_one_letter_code
_entity_poly.pdbx_strand_id
1 'polypeptide(L)'
;MMNSLTRGFSWVALHWRTSAVIACAAVAIAVTTRRCLETDEARVQRDQRNRKRELRALADKISTYGRRVHQLYPTGDVVVSERDLAEQLRKRPDTVATALNLLLGEQRVQKAPLNGYWKLNV
;
A
#
# COMPACT_ATOMS: atom_id res chain seq x y z
N MET A 1 -61.06 -15.01 38.50
CA MET A 1 -60.36 -14.78 37.22
C MET A 1 -59.50 -13.53 37.35
N MET A 2 -58.20 -13.64 37.65
CA MET A 2 -57.29 -12.48 37.80
C MET A 2 -55.83 -12.83 37.44
N ASN A 3 -55.64 -13.72 36.45
CA ASN A 3 -54.36 -14.40 36.21
C ASN A 3 -53.77 -14.12 34.81
N SER A 4 -54.53 -13.45 33.93
CA SER A 4 -54.16 -13.23 32.52
C SER A 4 -53.36 -11.94 32.31
N LEU A 5 -53.74 -10.85 32.98
CA LEU A 5 -53.08 -9.54 32.85
C LEU A 5 -51.66 -9.54 33.45
N THR A 6 -51.47 -10.20 34.58
CA THR A 6 -50.15 -10.35 35.24
C THR A 6 -49.15 -11.14 34.39
N ARG A 7 -49.63 -12.06 33.53
CA ARG A 7 -48.76 -12.85 32.63
C ARG A 7 -48.27 -12.05 31.43
N GLY A 8 -49.12 -11.19 30.84
CA GLY A 8 -48.75 -10.34 29.71
C GLY A 8 -47.73 -9.25 30.09
N PHE A 9 -47.89 -8.63 31.26
CA PHE A 9 -46.91 -7.66 31.78
C PHE A 9 -45.58 -8.33 32.15
N SER A 10 -45.59 -9.54 32.70
CA SER A 10 -44.38 -10.31 32.98
C SER A 10 -43.63 -10.73 31.71
N TRP A 11 -44.34 -10.99 30.61
CA TRP A 11 -43.76 -11.29 29.29
C TRP A 11 -43.02 -10.04 28.80
N VAL A 12 -43.73 -8.93 28.57
CA VAL A 12 -43.13 -7.66 28.10
C VAL A 12 -41.97 -7.19 28.99
N ALA A 13 -42.11 -7.29 30.31
CA ALA A 13 -41.08 -6.95 31.31
C ALA A 13 -39.85 -7.88 31.28
N LEU A 14 -39.98 -9.11 30.79
CA LEU A 14 -38.87 -10.05 30.64
C LEU A 14 -38.12 -9.80 29.31
N HIS A 15 -38.84 -9.42 28.25
CA HIS A 15 -38.25 -9.32 26.90
C HIS A 15 -37.52 -8.01 26.63
N TRP A 16 -37.89 -6.90 27.26
CA TRP A 16 -37.18 -5.64 27.06
C TRP A 16 -35.73 -5.72 27.56
N ARG A 17 -35.47 -6.48 28.63
CA ARG A 17 -34.11 -6.69 29.16
C ARG A 17 -33.26 -7.50 28.18
N THR A 18 -33.80 -8.58 27.63
CA THR A 18 -33.09 -9.37 26.60
C THR A 18 -32.84 -8.56 25.34
N SER A 19 -33.82 -7.78 24.87
CA SER A 19 -33.64 -6.92 23.70
C SER A 19 -32.60 -5.82 23.93
N ALA A 20 -32.58 -5.22 25.13
CA ALA A 20 -31.59 -4.21 25.49
C ALA A 20 -30.17 -4.80 25.52
N VAL A 21 -29.99 -6.00 26.10
CA VAL A 21 -28.68 -6.66 26.15
C VAL A 21 -28.18 -7.00 24.74
N ILE A 22 -29.06 -7.52 23.87
CA ILE A 22 -28.71 -7.85 22.48
C ILE A 22 -28.32 -6.57 21.72
N ALA A 23 -29.09 -5.49 21.89
CA ALA A 23 -28.79 -4.21 21.26
C ALA A 23 -27.43 -3.64 21.74
N CYS A 24 -27.16 -3.65 23.05
CA CYS A 24 -25.88 -3.22 23.60
C CYS A 24 -24.71 -4.07 23.09
N ALA A 25 -24.88 -5.39 23.02
CA ALA A 25 -23.85 -6.29 22.48
C ALA A 25 -23.59 -6.01 21.00
N ALA A 26 -24.63 -5.82 20.19
CA ALA A 26 -24.50 -5.49 18.77
C ALA A 26 -23.77 -4.16 18.56
N VAL A 27 -24.06 -3.13 19.37
CA VAL A 27 -23.37 -1.84 19.33
C VAL A 27 -21.91 -1.99 19.74
N ALA A 28 -21.60 -2.73 20.81
CA ALA A 28 -20.22 -2.96 21.22
C ALA A 28 -19.41 -3.67 20.13
N ILE A 29 -19.99 -4.70 19.50
CA ILE A 29 -19.37 -5.41 18.38
C ILE A 29 -19.14 -4.44 17.22
N ALA A 30 -20.15 -3.68 16.79
CA ALA A 30 -20.01 -2.72 15.69
C ALA A 30 -18.95 -1.64 15.95
N VAL A 31 -18.84 -1.15 17.18
CA VAL A 31 -17.83 -0.16 17.57
C VAL A 31 -16.43 -0.76 17.54
N THR A 32 -16.25 -1.97 18.06
CA THR A 32 -14.95 -2.66 18.05
C THR A 32 -14.49 -3.01 16.64
N THR A 33 -15.37 -3.54 15.80
CA THR A 33 -15.05 -3.88 14.40
C THR A 33 -14.69 -2.63 13.60
N ARG A 34 -15.44 -1.53 13.76
CA ARG A 34 -15.11 -0.25 13.12
C ARG A 34 -13.74 0.27 13.54
N ARG A 35 -13.42 0.25 14.85
CA ARG A 35 -12.09 0.66 15.33
C ARG A 35 -10.98 -0.23 14.78
N CYS A 36 -11.17 -1.54 14.71
CA CYS A 36 -10.21 -2.45 14.11
C CYS A 36 -9.99 -2.13 12.62
N LEU A 37 -11.06 -1.90 11.85
CA LEU A 37 -10.97 -1.50 10.45
C LEU A 37 -10.23 -0.17 10.26
N GLU A 38 -10.53 0.86 11.05
CA GLU A 38 -9.83 2.14 11.01
C GLU A 38 -8.32 1.97 11.30
N THR A 39 -7.96 1.07 12.23
CA THR A 39 -6.55 0.78 12.50
C THR A 39 -5.86 0.01 11.37
N ASP A 40 -6.56 -0.90 10.70
CA ASP A 40 -6.02 -1.64 9.56
C ASP A 40 -5.86 -0.73 8.33
N GLU A 41 -6.83 0.14 8.05
CA GLU A 41 -6.70 1.15 6.99
C GLU A 41 -5.49 2.05 7.25
N ALA A 42 -5.28 2.49 8.50
CA ALA A 42 -4.11 3.28 8.87
C ALA A 42 -2.80 2.51 8.70
N ARG A 43 -2.75 1.20 8.97
CA ARG A 43 -1.58 0.34 8.74
C ARG A 43 -1.31 0.19 7.24
N VAL A 44 -2.32 -0.16 6.46
CA VAL A 44 -2.23 -0.30 5.00
C VAL A 44 -1.75 1.01 4.36
N GLN A 45 -2.28 2.16 4.78
CA GLN A 45 -1.82 3.46 4.28
C GLN A 45 -0.36 3.77 4.66
N ARG A 46 0.10 3.35 5.83
CA ARG A 46 1.51 3.52 6.24
C ARG A 46 2.42 2.64 5.39
N ASP A 47 2.04 1.39 5.17
CA ASP A 47 2.81 0.45 4.35
C ASP A 47 2.87 0.91 2.90
N GLN A 48 1.76 1.40 2.34
CA GLN A 48 1.76 2.01 1.01
C GLN A 48 2.67 3.24 0.94
N ARG A 49 2.66 4.10 1.96
CA ARG A 49 3.55 5.27 2.03
C ARG A 49 5.02 4.86 2.12
N ASN A 50 5.35 3.87 2.94
CA ASN A 50 6.71 3.35 3.04
C ASN A 50 7.17 2.71 1.73
N ARG A 51 6.33 1.89 1.09
CA ARG A 51 6.63 1.32 -0.23
C ARG A 51 6.87 2.39 -1.29
N LYS A 52 6.06 3.45 -1.32
CA LYS A 52 6.28 4.61 -2.21
C LYS A 52 7.60 5.32 -1.92
N ARG A 53 7.97 5.49 -0.64
CA ARG A 53 9.25 6.08 -0.24
C ARG A 53 10.43 5.21 -0.67
N GLU A 54 10.34 3.90 -0.48
CA GLU A 54 11.37 2.96 -0.91
C GLU A 54 11.55 2.96 -2.44
N LEU A 55 10.46 3.01 -3.19
CA LEU A 55 10.51 3.11 -4.65
C LEU A 55 11.15 4.42 -5.10
N ARG A 56 10.82 5.56 -4.45
CA ARG A 56 11.49 6.85 -4.72
C ARG A 56 12.98 6.80 -4.37
N ALA A 57 13.34 6.22 -3.23
CA ALA A 57 14.75 6.06 -2.87
C ALA A 57 15.50 5.16 -3.85
N LEU A 58 14.84 4.14 -4.42
CA LEU A 58 15.40 3.32 -5.48
C LEU A 58 15.58 4.13 -6.76
N ALA A 59 14.58 4.91 -7.15
CA ALA A 59 14.62 5.80 -8.31
C ALA A 59 15.77 6.82 -8.21
N ASP A 60 16.01 7.41 -7.04
CA ASP A 60 17.13 8.32 -6.82
C ASP A 60 18.50 7.61 -6.92
N LYS A 61 18.60 6.36 -6.45
CA LYS A 61 19.82 5.55 -6.65
C LYS A 61 20.08 5.27 -8.12
N ILE A 62 19.05 4.92 -8.90
CA ILE A 62 19.16 4.71 -10.34
C ILE A 62 19.64 5.98 -11.03
N SER A 63 19.05 7.14 -10.72
CA SER A 63 19.50 8.40 -11.33
C SER A 63 20.91 8.81 -10.90
N THR A 64 21.28 8.58 -9.64
CA THR A 64 22.65 8.82 -9.16
C THR A 64 23.64 7.93 -9.89
N TYR A 65 23.28 6.67 -10.14
CA TYR A 65 24.09 5.76 -10.95
C TYR A 65 24.24 6.28 -12.38
N GLY A 66 23.13 6.65 -13.04
CA GLY A 66 23.17 7.25 -14.38
C GLY A 66 24.09 8.46 -14.48
N ARG A 67 24.01 9.38 -13.49
CA ARG A 67 24.92 10.54 -13.41
C ARG A 67 26.38 10.15 -13.32
N ARG A 68 26.74 9.17 -12.48
CA ARG A 68 28.12 8.70 -12.39
C ARG A 68 28.61 8.09 -13.69
N VAL A 69 27.78 7.26 -14.34
CA VAL A 69 28.15 6.63 -15.62
C VAL A 69 28.33 7.69 -16.71
N HIS A 70 27.43 8.67 -16.79
CA HIS A 70 27.56 9.76 -17.76
C HIS A 70 28.79 10.64 -17.48
N GLN A 71 29.15 10.87 -16.21
CA GLN A 71 30.40 11.56 -15.87
C GLN A 71 31.65 10.80 -16.35
N LEU A 72 31.61 9.46 -16.35
CA LEU A 72 32.69 8.62 -16.86
C LEU A 72 32.70 8.54 -18.40
N TYR A 73 31.53 8.63 -19.02
CA TYR A 73 31.33 8.51 -20.47
C TYR A 73 30.41 9.63 -21.00
N PRO A 74 30.89 10.87 -21.11
CA PRO A 74 30.06 12.05 -21.38
C PRO A 74 29.46 12.09 -22.79
N THR A 75 30.09 11.42 -23.75
CA THR A 75 29.64 11.36 -25.15
C THR A 75 28.72 10.17 -25.45
N GLY A 76 28.55 9.25 -24.49
CA GLY A 76 27.74 8.04 -24.67
C GLY A 76 26.37 8.13 -24.01
N ASP A 77 25.36 7.56 -24.67
CA ASP A 77 24.06 7.31 -24.05
C ASP A 77 24.19 6.21 -22.99
N VAL A 78 23.65 6.46 -21.80
CA VAL A 78 23.66 5.47 -20.71
C VAL A 78 22.49 4.51 -20.89
N VAL A 79 22.76 3.36 -21.48
CA VAL A 79 21.79 2.26 -21.63
C VAL A 79 22.11 1.16 -20.63
N VAL A 80 21.12 0.77 -19.83
CA VAL A 80 21.28 -0.22 -18.77
C VAL A 80 20.17 -1.26 -18.86
N SER A 81 20.52 -2.53 -18.61
CA SER A 81 19.51 -3.59 -18.50
C SER A 81 18.85 -3.58 -17.13
N GLU A 82 17.58 -3.99 -17.06
CA GLU A 82 16.87 -4.15 -15.78
C GLU A 82 17.58 -5.15 -14.86
N ARG A 83 18.16 -6.22 -15.43
CA ARG A 83 18.84 -7.28 -14.68
C ARG A 83 20.15 -6.79 -14.07
N ASP A 84 20.96 -6.07 -14.83
CA ASP A 84 22.23 -5.52 -14.32
C ASP A 84 21.96 -4.48 -13.22
N LEU A 85 20.95 -3.63 -13.41
CA LEU A 85 20.50 -2.69 -12.38
C LEU A 85 20.01 -3.41 -11.12
N ALA A 86 19.28 -4.52 -11.27
CA ALA A 86 18.80 -5.33 -10.17
C ALA A 86 19.96 -5.96 -9.38
N GLU A 87 20.96 -6.51 -10.07
CA GLU A 87 22.16 -7.05 -9.46
C GLU A 87 22.97 -5.97 -8.73
N GLN A 88 23.21 -4.83 -9.39
CA GLN A 88 23.98 -3.74 -8.82
C GLN A 88 23.30 -3.10 -7.60
N LEU A 89 21.97 -2.94 -7.64
CA LEU A 89 21.20 -2.40 -6.53
C LEU A 89 20.83 -3.46 -5.48
N ARG A 90 21.17 -4.74 -5.73
CA ARG A 90 20.79 -5.92 -4.92
C ARG A 90 19.28 -5.94 -4.64
N LYS A 91 18.48 -5.70 -5.67
CA LYS A 91 17.01 -5.71 -5.61
C LYS A 91 16.43 -6.71 -6.60
N ARG A 92 15.16 -7.05 -6.41
CA ARG A 92 14.43 -7.88 -7.37
C ARG A 92 14.20 -7.09 -8.67
N PRO A 93 14.35 -7.72 -9.85
CA PRO A 93 14.16 -7.06 -11.14
C PRO A 93 12.77 -6.41 -11.25
N ASP A 94 11.71 -7.05 -10.74
CA ASP A 94 10.35 -6.49 -10.74
C ASP A 94 10.23 -5.15 -10.00
N THR A 95 10.99 -5.01 -8.90
CA THR A 95 11.01 -3.76 -8.10
C THR A 95 11.75 -2.66 -8.85
N VAL A 96 12.83 -3.01 -9.55
CA VAL A 96 13.58 -2.10 -10.41
C VAL A 96 12.72 -1.65 -11.59
N ALA A 97 12.04 -2.57 -12.29
CA ALA A 97 11.12 -2.25 -13.37
C ALA A 97 9.99 -1.31 -12.90
N THR A 98 9.44 -1.54 -11.70
CA THR A 98 8.44 -0.64 -11.11
C THR A 98 9.02 0.76 -10.87
N ALA A 99 10.24 0.88 -10.35
CA ALA A 99 10.88 2.18 -10.14
C ALA A 99 11.26 2.88 -11.45
N LEU A 100 11.70 2.13 -12.47
CA LEU A 100 11.97 2.66 -13.82
C LEU A 100 10.68 3.18 -14.48
N ASN A 101 9.56 2.49 -14.32
CA ASN A 101 8.26 2.99 -14.80
C ASN A 101 7.82 4.28 -14.08
N LEU A 102 8.16 4.46 -12.80
CA LEU A 102 7.92 5.73 -12.11
C LEU A 102 8.81 6.84 -12.68
N LEU A 103 10.10 6.56 -12.89
CA LEU A 103 11.05 7.50 -13.49
C LEU A 103 10.68 7.86 -14.94
N LEU A 104 10.03 6.96 -15.68
CA LEU A 104 9.52 7.20 -17.02
C LEU A 104 8.46 8.31 -17.01
N GLY A 105 7.57 8.28 -16.02
CA GLY A 105 6.57 9.34 -15.81
C GLY A 105 7.20 10.69 -15.43
N GLU A 106 8.36 10.67 -14.77
CA GLU A 106 9.16 11.86 -14.44
C GLU A 106 10.11 12.31 -15.57
N GLN A 107 10.06 11.66 -16.75
CA GLN A 107 10.95 11.91 -17.91
C GLN A 107 12.46 11.73 -17.64
N ARG A 108 12.83 11.10 -16.52
CA ARG A 108 14.23 10.83 -16.12
C ARG A 108 14.83 9.59 -16.78
N VAL A 109 13.99 8.76 -17.39
CA VAL A 109 14.40 7.58 -18.18
C VAL A 109 13.51 7.42 -19.40
N GLN A 110 14.02 6.76 -20.43
CA GLN A 110 13.29 6.37 -21.63
C GLN A 110 13.44 4.86 -21.84
N LYS A 111 12.41 4.24 -22.41
CA LYS A 111 12.53 2.84 -22.84
C LYS A 111 13.49 2.75 -24.01
N ALA A 112 14.45 1.84 -23.94
CA ALA A 112 15.33 1.56 -25.06
C ALA A 112 14.58 0.71 -26.11
N PRO A 113 15.09 0.65 -27.36
CA PRO A 113 14.49 -0.19 -28.41
C PRO A 113 14.48 -1.68 -28.07
N LEU A 114 15.42 -2.12 -27.21
CA LEU A 114 15.54 -3.49 -26.75
C LEU A 114 14.71 -3.70 -25.49
N ASN A 115 13.90 -4.75 -25.48
CA ASN A 115 13.01 -5.06 -24.36
C ASN A 115 13.82 -5.36 -23.09
N GLY A 116 13.46 -4.75 -21.96
CA GLY A 116 14.21 -4.85 -20.70
C GLY A 116 15.45 -3.96 -20.61
N TYR A 117 15.67 -3.07 -21.58
CA TYR A 117 16.71 -2.05 -21.54
C TYR A 117 16.12 -0.65 -21.40
N TRP A 118 16.84 0.19 -20.68
CA TRP A 118 16.42 1.54 -20.36
C TRP A 118 17.56 2.50 -20.63
N LYS A 119 17.22 3.62 -21.28
CA LYS A 119 18.10 4.75 -21.45
C LYS A 119 17.88 5.70 -20.27
N LEU A 120 18.93 6.01 -19.52
CA LEU A 120 18.88 6.99 -18.45
C LEU A 120 19.07 8.39 -19.05
N ASN A 121 18.11 9.29 -18.82
CA ASN A 121 18.25 10.68 -19.18
C ASN A 121 18.97 11.37 -18.02
N VAL A 122 20.23 11.72 -18.25
CA VAL A 122 21.12 12.31 -17.26
C VAL A 122 21.23 13.81 -17.49
#